data_AF-A0A0F3GPQ6-F1
#
_entry.id   AF-A0A0F3GPQ6-F1
#
_cell.length_a   1.000
_cell.length_b   1.000
_cell.length_c   1.000
_cell.angle_alpha   90.00
_cell.angle_beta   90.00
_cell.angle_gamma   90.00
#
_symmetry.space_group_name_H-M   'P 1'
#
loop_
_entity.id
_entity.type
_entity.pdbx_description
1 polymer ?
#
loop_
_entity_poly.entity_id
_entity_poly.type
_entity_poly.pdbx_seq_one_letter_code
_entity_poly.pdbx_strand_id
1 'polypeptide(L)'
;LTIKEFLDLALDVLFSHPTFATKQACCVFLYDETKSVYKMTAMKKFPDELLETCKEIKAGWCICGLAASRKELVYKDCVDSEHLRSV
;
A
#
# COMPACT_ATOMS: atom_id res chain seq x y z
N LEU A 1 -21.94 -5.32 0.09
CA LEU A 1 -20.57 -4.87 -0.19
C LEU A 1 -19.61 -5.81 0.50
N THR A 2 -18.69 -6.40 -0.25
CA THR A 2 -17.53 -7.09 0.30
C THR A 2 -16.54 -6.08 0.88
N ILE A 3 -15.59 -6.52 1.70
CA ILE A 3 -14.56 -5.64 2.25
C ILE A 3 -13.73 -4.99 1.13
N LYS A 4 -13.44 -5.74 0.06
CA LYS A 4 -12.71 -5.24 -1.10
C LYS A 4 -13.49 -4.10 -1.77
N GLU A 5 -14.78 -4.31 -2.05
CA GLU A 5 -15.63 -3.29 -2.68
C GLU A 5 -15.73 -2.02 -1.82
N PHE A 6 -15.84 -2.18 -0.50
CA PHE A 6 -15.84 -1.05 0.43
C PHE A 6 -14.52 -0.25 0.37
N LEU A 7 -13.38 -0.94 0.40
CA LEU A 7 -12.07 -0.29 0.33
C LEU A 7 -11.82 0.37 -1.04
N ASP A 8 -12.29 -0.23 -2.13
CA ASP A 8 -12.23 0.37 -3.46
C ASP A 8 -13.03 1.69 -3.51
N LEU A 9 -14.23 1.72 -2.93
CA LEU A 9 -15.05 2.94 -2.81
C LEU A 9 -14.38 4.00 -1.93
N ALA A 10 -13.76 3.60 -0.81
CA ALA A 10 -13.02 4.52 0.04
C ALA A 10 -11.84 5.17 -0.71
N LEU A 11 -11.11 4.39 -1.53
CA LEU A 11 -10.09 4.95 -2.41
C LEU A 11 -10.69 5.93 -3.42
N ASP A 12 -11.84 5.61 -4.03
CA ASP A 12 -12.50 6.54 -4.97
C ASP A 12 -12.87 7.89 -4.31
N VAL A 13 -13.30 7.88 -3.04
CA VAL A 13 -13.54 9.11 -2.27
C VAL A 13 -12.23 9.89 -2.07
N LEU A 14 -11.13 9.22 -1.69
CA LEU A 14 -9.83 9.88 -1.54
C LEU A 14 -9.35 10.52 -2.85
N PHE A 15 -9.50 9.82 -3.98
CA PHE A 15 -9.13 10.34 -5.30
C PHE A 15 -10.05 11.44 -5.82
N SER A 16 -11.28 11.53 -5.33
CA SER A 16 -12.20 12.63 -5.70
C SER A 16 -11.72 13.99 -5.19
N HIS A 17 -10.83 14.00 -4.17
CA HIS A 17 -10.29 15.23 -3.64
C HIS A 17 -9.16 15.77 -4.54
N PRO A 18 -9.23 17.03 -5.01
CA PRO A 18 -8.25 17.63 -5.92
C PRO A 18 -6.78 17.50 -5.50
N THR A 19 -6.50 17.50 -4.18
CA THR A 19 -5.14 17.35 -3.62
C THR A 19 -4.51 15.99 -3.94
N PHE A 20 -5.32 14.94 -4.14
CA PHE A 20 -4.88 13.58 -4.47
C PHE A 20 -5.03 13.26 -5.98
N ALA A 21 -5.61 14.17 -6.77
CA ALA A 21 -5.92 13.94 -8.17
C ALA A 21 -4.67 13.84 -9.07
N THR A 22 -3.54 14.45 -8.66
CA THR A 22 -2.29 14.47 -9.42
C THR A 22 -1.43 13.22 -9.18
N LYS A 23 -1.49 12.25 -10.09
CA LYS A 23 -0.52 11.13 -10.28
C LYS A 23 -0.12 10.34 -9.01
N GLN A 24 -0.93 10.33 -7.96
CA GLN A 24 -0.65 9.50 -6.79
C GLN A 24 -1.19 8.09 -7.02
N ALA A 25 -0.32 7.09 -6.91
CA ALA A 25 -0.72 5.69 -6.77
C ALA A 25 -1.11 5.46 -5.31
N CYS A 26 -2.20 4.74 -5.05
CA CYS A 26 -2.63 4.42 -3.68
C CYS A 26 -3.08 2.98 -3.59
N CYS A 27 -2.87 2.36 -2.43
CA CYS A 27 -3.32 1.01 -2.14
C CYS A 27 -3.63 0.83 -0.65
N VAL A 28 -4.42 -0.19 -0.35
CA VAL A 28 -4.75 -0.62 1.02
C VAL A 28 -4.34 -2.07 1.18
N PHE A 29 -3.63 -2.32 2.28
CA PHE A 29 -3.21 -3.66 2.69
C PHE A 29 -4.08 -4.17 3.83
N LEU A 30 -4.47 -5.45 3.77
CA LEU A 30 -5.07 -6.17 4.89
C LEU A 30 -4.10 -7.25 5.37
N TYR A 31 -4.01 -7.42 6.69
CA TYR A 31 -3.18 -8.46 7.28
C TYR A 31 -3.85 -9.83 7.18
N ASP A 32 -3.16 -10.80 6.61
CA ASP A 32 -3.54 -12.21 6.55
C ASP A 32 -2.83 -12.94 7.69
N GLU A 33 -3.59 -13.29 8.74
CA GLU A 33 -3.05 -13.97 9.92
C GLU A 33 -2.53 -15.38 9.62
N THR A 34 -3.12 -16.07 8.64
CA THR A 34 -2.75 -17.45 8.28
C THR A 34 -1.36 -17.47 7.64
N LYS A 35 -1.08 -16.49 6.79
CA LYS A 35 0.20 -16.37 6.08
C LYS A 35 1.21 -15.45 6.78
N SER A 36 0.76 -14.66 7.77
CA SER A 36 1.54 -13.60 8.41
C SER A 36 2.12 -12.59 7.41
N VAL A 37 1.29 -12.14 6.47
CA VAL A 37 1.65 -11.15 5.44
C VAL A 37 0.58 -10.08 5.31
N TYR A 38 0.94 -8.92 4.78
CA TYR A 38 0.01 -7.88 4.36
C TYR A 38 -0.29 -8.06 2.87
N LYS A 39 -1.56 -8.27 2.54
CA LYS A 39 -2.04 -8.45 1.17
C LYS A 39 -2.66 -7.17 0.65
N MET A 40 -2.19 -6.70 -0.51
CA MET A 40 -2.80 -5.58 -1.21
C MET A 40 -4.23 -5.98 -1.63
N THR A 41 -5.22 -5.33 -1.04
CA THR A 41 -6.65 -5.69 -1.19
C THR A 41 -7.38 -4.72 -2.11
N ALA A 42 -7.05 -3.43 -2.05
CA ALA A 42 -7.60 -2.38 -2.90
C ALA A 42 -6.46 -1.48 -3.41
N MET A 43 -6.60 -0.95 -4.62
CA MET A 43 -5.56 -0.13 -5.25
C MET A 43 -6.12 0.75 -6.37
N LYS A 44 -5.45 1.87 -6.64
CA LYS A 44 -5.74 2.78 -7.75
C LYS A 44 -4.44 3.35 -8.31
N LYS A 45 -4.35 3.40 -9.65
CA LYS A 45 -3.24 4.00 -10.41
C LYS A 45 -1.85 3.47 -10.01
N PHE A 46 -1.78 2.20 -9.57
CA PHE A 46 -0.54 1.53 -9.18
C PHE A 46 0.18 0.98 -10.42
N PRO A 47 1.47 1.29 -10.64
CA PRO A 47 2.25 0.73 -11.75
C PRO A 47 2.38 -0.79 -11.66
N ASP A 48 2.37 -1.47 -12.80
CA ASP A 48 2.46 -2.94 -12.90
C ASP A 48 3.75 -3.50 -12.28
N GLU A 49 4.87 -2.79 -12.44
CA GLU A 49 6.16 -3.18 -11.86
C GLU A 49 6.14 -3.23 -10.32
N LEU A 50 5.40 -2.30 -9.70
CA LEU A 50 5.22 -2.27 -8.25
C LEU A 50 4.18 -3.29 -7.79
N LEU A 51 3.22 -3.66 -8.64
CA LEU A 51 2.24 -4.68 -8.29
C LEU A 51 2.90 -6.03 -8.04
N GLU A 52 3.79 -6.46 -8.92
CA GLU A 52 4.50 -7.73 -8.76
C GLU A 52 5.32 -7.76 -7.47
N THR A 53 5.90 -6.61 -7.08
CA THR A 53 6.77 -6.52 -5.90
C THR A 53 5.99 -6.30 -4.59
N CYS A 54 4.84 -5.63 -4.65
CA CYS A 54 4.10 -5.17 -3.47
C CYS A 54 2.77 -5.90 -3.23
N LYS A 55 2.37 -6.87 -4.05
CA LYS A 55 1.09 -7.59 -3.88
C LYS A 55 0.95 -8.24 -2.51
N GLU A 56 2.04 -8.79 -2.00
CA GLU A 56 2.16 -9.32 -0.64
C GLU A 56 3.47 -8.81 -0.03
N ILE A 57 3.40 -8.25 1.17
CA ILE A 57 4.57 -7.72 1.88
C ILE A 57 4.59 -8.25 3.32
N LYS A 58 5.77 -8.24 3.95
CA LYS A 58 5.93 -8.59 5.37
C LYS A 58 6.20 -7.34 6.21
N ALA A 59 5.88 -7.42 7.50
CA ALA A 59 6.22 -6.38 8.46
C ALA A 59 7.73 -6.09 8.42
N GLY A 60 8.10 -4.82 8.34
CA GLY A 60 9.49 -4.34 8.34
C GLY A 60 10.31 -4.54 7.05
N TRP A 61 9.77 -5.17 6.00
CA TRP A 61 10.57 -5.58 4.83
C TRP A 61 10.75 -4.50 3.75
N CYS A 62 9.83 -3.55 3.70
CA CYS A 62 9.83 -2.41 2.79
C CYS A 62 9.18 -1.22 3.49
N ILE A 63 9.15 -0.05 2.87
CA ILE A 63 8.52 1.15 3.45
C ILE A 63 7.09 0.91 3.97
N CYS A 64 6.25 0.22 3.20
CA CYS A 64 4.87 -0.10 3.60
C CYS A 64 4.86 -1.06 4.81
N GLY A 65 5.76 -2.05 4.80
CA GLY A 65 5.93 -3.00 5.89
C GLY A 65 6.49 -2.35 7.16
N LEU A 66 7.39 -1.37 7.02
CA LEU A 66 7.95 -0.57 8.12
C LEU A 66 6.86 0.28 8.77
N ALA A 67 6.06 0.99 7.97
CA ALA A 67 4.91 1.75 8.47
C ALA A 67 3.94 0.85 9.25
N ALA A 68 3.63 -0.33 8.70
CA ALA A 68 2.76 -1.30 9.36
C ALA A 68 3.36 -1.85 10.68
N SER A 69 4.67 -2.13 10.70
CA SER A 69 5.37 -2.63 11.88
C SER A 69 5.49 -1.59 13.00
N ARG A 70 5.73 -0.32 12.65
CA ARG A 70 5.92 0.77 13.62
C ARG A 70 4.62 1.41 14.07
N LYS A 71 3.53 1.22 13.31
CA LYS A 71 2.24 1.92 13.49
C LYS A 71 2.39 3.43 13.44
N GLU A 72 3.25 3.88 12.53
CA GLU A 72 3.62 5.29 12.35
C GLU A 72 3.41 5.71 10.89
N LEU A 73 3.20 7.01 10.68
CA LEU A 73 3.20 7.59 9.34
C LEU A 73 4.65 7.71 8.87
N VAL A 74 4.94 7.12 7.72
CA VAL A 74 6.25 7.17 7.07
C VAL A 74 6.14 7.97 5.79
N TYR A 75 6.97 9.01 5.66
CA TYR A 75 7.05 9.86 4.47
C TYR A 75 8.44 9.70 3.86
N LYS A 76 8.50 9.51 2.54
CA LYS A 76 9.73 9.49 1.75
C LYS A 76 9.51 10.24 0.45
N ASP A 77 10.49 11.04 0.09
CA ASP A 77 10.42 11.91 -1.09
C ASP A 77 10.78 11.17 -2.40
N CYS A 78 11.34 9.95 -2.29
CA CYS A 78 11.69 9.11 -3.44
C CYS A 78 11.71 7.62 -3.08
N VAL A 79 11.67 6.78 -4.12
CA VAL A 79 11.94 5.34 -4.00
C VAL A 79 13.43 5.18 -3.70
N ASP A 80 13.76 4.89 -2.45
CA ASP A 80 15.12 4.76 -1.93
C ASP A 80 15.45 3.31 -1.54
N SER A 81 16.62 3.06 -0.95
CA SER A 81 17.01 1.74 -0.48
C SER A 81 16.07 1.14 0.58
N GLU A 82 15.21 1.93 1.21
CA GLU A 82 14.18 1.39 2.13
C GLU A 82 12.93 0.91 1.39
N HIS A 83 12.81 1.19 0.09
CA HIS A 83 11.84 0.54 -0.81
C HIS A 83 12.36 -0.82 -1.32
N LEU A 84 13.68 -1.02 -1.34
CA LEU A 84 14.35 -2.21 -1.84
C LEU A 84 14.98 -3.02 -0.70
N ARG A 85 14.29 -4.10 -0.30
CA ARG A 85 14.82 -5.25 0.47
C ARG A 85 15.82 -4.89 1.57
N SER A 86 15.32 -4.65 2.78
CA SER A 86 16.14 -4.97 3.95
C SER A 86 16.31 -6.49 3.99
N VAL A 87 17.54 -6.96 3.74
CA VAL A 87 17.97 -8.35 3.94
C VAL A 87 17.82 -8.71 5.42
#